data_AF-A0A3M0Z354-F1
#
_entry.id   AF-A0A3M0Z354-F1
#
_cell.length_a   1.000
_cell.length_b   1.000
_cell.length_c   1.000
_cell.angle_alpha   90.00
_cell.angle_beta   90.00
_cell.angle_gamma   90.00
#
_symmetry.space_group_name_H-M   'P 1'
#
loop_
_entity.id
_entity.type
_entity.pdbx_description
1 polymer ?
#
loop_
_entity_poly.entity_id
_entity_poly.type
_entity_poly.pdbx_seq_one_letter_code
_entity_poly.pdbx_strand_id
1 'polypeptide(L)'
;MLKPLYAFVLRFPKLLILVVLGLSVFLAAQIPHLRWETDARVYLPKGHPAIRYDEEVDDLFGVKDALIIAVVNDKEGIFNPETLARIDRITRKVAALPGVIARRTIDVASLSTASFFSGTEDAVGTVPLMPRVPKTPEEIARLKRLVYDNAELFVGNIVSADGKAAMIRAKLKEGAANRYMTYWQIRGILAAEEGGGGGWPQGGQWKGQGQWQGGGQWKGQGQWQGGGAPGGAPQGGSGAG
;
A
#
# COMPACT_ATOMS: atom_id res chain seq x y z
N MET A 1 31.69 -49.64 10.39
CA MET A 1 32.51 -48.42 10.16
C MET A 1 32.09 -47.20 11.01
N LEU A 2 31.17 -47.34 11.98
CA LEU A 2 30.68 -46.21 12.82
C LEU A 2 31.37 -46.06 14.19
N LYS A 3 32.13 -47.07 14.64
CA LYS A 3 32.84 -47.08 15.93
C LYS A 3 33.81 -45.90 16.14
N PRO A 4 34.60 -45.44 15.14
CA PRO A 4 35.53 -44.32 15.37
C PRO A 4 34.81 -42.97 15.51
N LEU A 5 33.67 -42.77 14.85
CA LEU A 5 32.86 -41.56 14.98
C LEU A 5 32.30 -41.43 16.40
N TYR A 6 31.78 -42.52 16.97
CA TYR A 6 31.25 -42.56 18.33
C TYR A 6 32.31 -42.25 19.39
N ALA A 7 33.51 -42.81 19.25
CA ALA A 7 34.61 -42.55 20.16
C ALA A 7 35.11 -41.09 20.10
N PHE A 8 35.08 -40.47 18.92
CA PHE A 8 35.46 -39.07 18.73
C PHE A 8 34.43 -38.09 19.34
N VAL A 9 33.13 -38.37 19.14
CA VAL A 9 32.02 -37.57 19.70
C VAL A 9 32.04 -37.60 21.24
N LEU A 10 32.34 -38.75 21.84
CA LEU A 10 32.40 -38.90 23.30
C LEU A 10 33.69 -38.36 23.93
N ARG A 11 34.78 -38.20 23.16
CA ARG A 11 36.07 -37.71 23.68
C ARG A 11 36.13 -36.19 23.81
N PHE A 12 35.37 -35.45 23.00
CA PHE A 12 35.33 -33.97 23.05
C PHE A 12 33.89 -33.41 22.96
N PRO A 13 32.99 -33.75 23.90
CA PRO A 13 31.57 -33.35 23.83
C PRO A 13 31.39 -31.82 23.82
N LYS A 14 32.22 -31.08 24.58
CA LYS A 14 32.17 -29.62 24.63
C LYS A 14 32.57 -28.97 23.29
N LEU A 15 33.58 -29.52 22.60
CA LEU A 15 34.03 -29.03 21.29
C LEU A 15 32.94 -29.24 20.25
N LEU A 16 32.31 -30.42 20.24
CA LEU A 16 31.24 -30.74 19.30
C LEU A 16 30.01 -29.84 19.51
N ILE A 17 29.61 -29.62 20.76
CA ILE A 17 28.54 -28.66 21.11
C ILE A 17 28.91 -27.26 20.62
N LEU A 18 30.14 -26.80 20.85
CA LEU A 18 30.59 -25.48 20.43
C LEU A 18 30.60 -25.32 18.89
N VAL A 19 31.03 -26.36 18.16
CA VAL A 19 31.00 -26.37 16.68
C VAL A 19 29.58 -26.35 16.14
N VAL A 20 28.68 -27.18 16.67
CA VAL A 20 27.27 -27.22 16.23
C VAL A 20 26.56 -25.91 16.59
N LEU A 21 26.82 -25.36 17.76
CA LEU A 21 26.27 -24.08 18.20
C LEU A 21 26.81 -22.94 17.33
N GLY A 22 28.12 -22.93 17.04
CA GLY A 22 28.75 -21.97 16.14
C GLY A 22 28.18 -22.03 14.73
N LEU A 23 27.98 -23.25 14.19
CA LEU A 23 27.35 -23.46 12.89
C LEU A 23 25.89 -23.00 12.90
N SER A 24 25.15 -23.29 13.97
CA SER A 24 23.74 -22.86 14.11
C SER A 24 23.62 -21.34 14.18
N VAL A 25 24.48 -20.67 14.96
CA VAL A 25 24.54 -19.20 15.04
C VAL A 25 24.97 -18.61 13.70
N PHE A 26 25.92 -19.23 13.00
CA PHE A 26 26.33 -18.80 11.67
C PHE A 26 25.18 -18.88 10.66
N LEU A 27 24.45 -20.00 10.59
CA LEU A 27 23.28 -20.11 9.71
C LEU A 27 22.18 -19.12 10.13
N ALA A 28 21.92 -18.96 11.42
CA ALA A 28 20.93 -18.00 11.91
C ALA A 28 21.31 -16.54 11.55
N ALA A 29 22.59 -16.20 11.60
CA ALA A 29 23.09 -14.89 11.18
C ALA A 29 22.99 -14.66 9.66
N GLN A 30 22.83 -15.72 8.86
CA GLN A 30 22.59 -15.62 7.41
C GLN A 30 21.10 -15.53 7.04
N ILE A 31 20.17 -15.83 7.96
CA ILE A 31 18.71 -15.70 7.71
C ILE A 31 18.30 -14.29 7.21
N PRO A 32 18.86 -13.17 7.72
CA PRO A 32 18.54 -11.83 7.21
C PRO A 32 18.91 -11.59 5.75
N HIS A 33 19.83 -12.38 5.18
CA HIS A 33 20.22 -12.28 3.77
C HIS A 33 19.27 -13.04 2.83
N LEU A 34 18.31 -13.79 3.39
CA LEU A 34 17.32 -14.51 2.61
C LEU A 34 16.34 -13.51 1.97
N ARG A 35 16.34 -13.44 0.63
CA ARG A 35 15.41 -12.61 -0.14
C ARG A 35 14.17 -13.44 -0.44
N TRP A 36 13.00 -12.92 -0.09
CA TRP A 36 11.72 -13.53 -0.45
C TRP A 36 11.47 -13.32 -1.94
N GLU A 37 11.66 -14.37 -2.74
CA GLU A 37 11.25 -14.36 -4.13
C GLU A 37 9.74 -14.66 -4.21
N THR A 38 8.96 -13.62 -4.49
CA THR A 38 7.48 -13.71 -4.53
C THR A 38 6.95 -13.59 -5.96
N ASP A 39 7.84 -13.52 -6.96
CA ASP A 39 7.40 -13.45 -8.36
C ASP A 39 7.09 -14.86 -8.89
N ALA A 40 5.80 -15.12 -9.13
CA ALA A 40 5.32 -16.37 -9.69
C ALA A 40 5.96 -16.72 -11.05
N ARG A 41 6.50 -15.71 -11.76
CA ARG A 41 7.16 -15.90 -13.06
C ARG A 41 8.49 -16.60 -12.98
N VAL A 42 9.18 -16.60 -11.84
CA VAL A 42 10.43 -17.34 -11.67
C VAL A 42 10.22 -18.85 -11.83
N TYR A 43 8.98 -19.32 -11.60
CA TYR A 43 8.58 -20.70 -11.77
C TYR A 43 8.17 -21.05 -13.21
N LEU A 44 8.11 -20.07 -14.12
CA LEU A 44 7.75 -20.31 -15.52
C LEU A 44 8.97 -20.73 -16.36
N PRO A 45 8.81 -21.63 -17.36
CA PRO A 45 9.91 -22.07 -18.21
C PRO A 45 10.49 -20.91 -19.02
N LYS A 46 11.74 -20.52 -18.73
CA LYS A 46 12.43 -19.46 -19.45
C LYS A 46 12.55 -19.83 -20.93
N GLY A 47 12.15 -18.92 -21.82
CA GLY A 47 12.27 -19.09 -23.29
C GLY A 47 11.01 -19.59 -24.00
N HIS A 48 9.89 -19.81 -23.30
CA HIS A 48 8.62 -20.09 -23.95
C HIS A 48 8.19 -18.87 -24.82
N PRO A 49 7.73 -19.06 -26.08
CA PRO A 49 7.39 -17.97 -26.99
C PRO A 49 6.33 -17.01 -26.41
N ALA A 50 5.38 -17.54 -25.63
CA ALA A 50 4.39 -16.71 -24.93
C ALA A 50 5.01 -15.75 -23.91
N ILE A 51 6.10 -16.13 -23.23
CA ILE A 51 6.77 -15.25 -22.26
C ILE A 51 7.54 -14.15 -22.97
N ARG A 52 8.22 -14.48 -24.07
CA ARG A 52 8.93 -13.48 -24.88
C ARG A 52 7.98 -12.44 -25.48
N TYR A 53 6.81 -12.89 -25.95
CA TYR A 53 5.78 -11.98 -26.43
C TYR A 53 5.21 -11.10 -25.31
N ASP A 54 4.99 -11.66 -24.11
CA ASP A 54 4.56 -10.88 -22.93
C ASP A 54 5.62 -9.88 -22.45
N GLU A 55 6.91 -10.18 -22.62
CA GLU A 55 8.02 -9.24 -22.38
C GLU A 55 8.04 -8.13 -23.43
N GLU A 56 7.92 -8.46 -24.72
CA GLU A 56 7.92 -7.47 -25.80
C GLU A 56 6.71 -6.51 -25.76
N VAL A 57 5.51 -7.05 -25.50
CA VAL A 57 4.30 -6.23 -25.31
C VAL A 57 4.46 -5.31 -24.11
N ASP A 58 5.12 -5.76 -23.05
CA ASP A 58 5.33 -4.94 -21.88
C ASP A 58 6.41 -3.87 -22.09
N ASP A 59 7.50 -4.16 -22.78
CA ASP A 59 8.49 -3.15 -23.14
C ASP A 59 7.87 -2.05 -24.02
N LEU A 60 6.90 -2.42 -24.88
CA LEU A 60 6.21 -1.48 -25.76
C LEU A 60 5.11 -0.68 -25.08
N PHE A 61 4.31 -1.31 -24.20
CA PHE A 61 3.10 -0.69 -23.65
C PHE A 61 3.17 -0.39 -22.13
N GLY A 62 4.16 -0.95 -21.42
CA GLY A 62 4.40 -0.75 -19.99
C GLY A 62 3.17 -1.01 -19.14
N VAL A 63 2.50 -2.14 -19.38
CA VAL A 63 1.20 -2.50 -18.78
C VAL A 63 1.39 -3.22 -17.44
N LYS A 64 2.59 -3.73 -17.15
CA LYS A 64 2.83 -4.45 -15.90
C LYS A 64 2.87 -3.53 -14.68
N ASP A 65 2.61 -4.13 -13.53
CA ASP A 65 2.80 -3.54 -12.19
C ASP A 65 1.95 -2.30 -11.87
N ALA A 66 0.72 -2.23 -12.38
CA ALA A 66 -0.25 -1.21 -11.94
C ALA A 66 -0.93 -1.61 -10.61
N LEU A 67 -0.92 -0.70 -9.63
CA LEU A 67 -1.77 -0.78 -8.46
C LEU A 67 -3.07 -0.02 -8.72
N ILE A 68 -4.19 -0.63 -8.35
CA ILE A 68 -5.52 -0.04 -8.43
C ILE A 68 -6.06 0.17 -7.01
N ILE A 69 -6.56 1.37 -6.74
CA ILE A 69 -7.24 1.76 -5.51
C ILE A 69 -8.66 2.19 -5.90
N ALA A 70 -9.67 1.54 -5.32
CA ALA A 70 -11.06 1.92 -5.50
C ALA A 70 -11.52 2.73 -4.28
N VAL A 71 -12.08 3.92 -4.53
CA VAL A 71 -12.74 4.74 -3.51
C VAL A 71 -14.24 4.60 -3.73
N VAL A 72 -14.94 4.03 -2.75
CA VAL A 72 -16.38 3.74 -2.82
C VAL A 72 -17.12 4.54 -1.75
N ASN A 73 -18.21 5.20 -2.16
CA ASN A 73 -19.14 5.88 -1.26
C ASN A 73 -20.57 5.54 -1.67
N ASP A 74 -21.14 4.51 -1.03
CA ASP A 74 -22.46 3.99 -1.40
C ASP A 74 -23.63 4.90 -1.00
N LYS A 75 -23.40 5.77 -0.01
CA LYS A 75 -24.44 6.62 0.58
C LYS A 75 -24.67 7.89 -0.24
N GLU A 76 -23.60 8.65 -0.47
CA GLU A 76 -23.67 9.99 -1.09
C GLU A 76 -23.06 10.04 -2.49
N GLY A 77 -22.48 8.92 -2.96
CA GLY A 77 -21.72 8.85 -4.21
C GLY A 77 -20.35 9.51 -4.09
N ILE A 78 -19.59 9.57 -5.18
CA ILE A 78 -18.26 10.21 -5.17
C ILE A 78 -18.32 11.73 -5.37
N PHE A 79 -19.44 12.25 -5.88
CA PHE A 79 -19.63 13.66 -6.23
C PHE A 79 -20.03 14.49 -5.00
N ASN A 80 -19.16 14.52 -4.00
CA ASN A 80 -19.27 15.39 -2.84
C ASN A 80 -17.88 15.98 -2.50
N PRO A 81 -17.81 17.17 -1.87
CA PRO A 81 -16.54 17.85 -1.64
C PRO A 81 -15.54 17.00 -0.84
N GLU A 82 -16.03 16.24 0.14
CA GLU A 82 -15.19 15.42 1.02
C GLU A 82 -14.52 14.26 0.27
N THR A 83 -15.30 13.50 -0.53
CA THR A 83 -14.81 12.36 -1.29
C THR A 83 -13.88 12.81 -2.41
N LEU A 84 -14.21 13.90 -3.12
CA LEU A 84 -13.34 14.48 -4.14
C LEU A 84 -12.03 15.00 -3.54
N ALA A 85 -12.07 15.62 -2.36
CA ALA A 85 -10.86 16.03 -1.64
C ALA A 85 -10.01 14.82 -1.23
N ARG A 86 -10.64 13.73 -0.78
CA ARG A 86 -9.97 12.49 -0.39
C ARG A 86 -9.28 11.85 -1.60
N ILE A 87 -9.96 11.76 -2.75
CA ILE A 87 -9.37 11.25 -4.00
C ILE A 87 -8.14 12.08 -4.40
N ASP A 88 -8.24 13.41 -4.36
CA ASP A 88 -7.11 14.30 -4.67
C ASP A 88 -5.93 14.11 -3.70
N ARG A 89 -6.18 14.04 -2.39
CA ARG A 89 -5.13 13.80 -1.38
C ARG A 89 -4.46 12.43 -1.56
N ILE A 90 -5.22 11.37 -1.75
CA ILE A 90 -4.69 10.02 -1.98
C ILE A 90 -3.84 10.04 -3.25
N THR A 91 -4.35 10.60 -4.35
CA THR A 91 -3.62 10.69 -5.62
C THR A 91 -2.26 11.38 -5.44
N ARG A 92 -2.23 12.54 -4.76
CA ARG A 92 -0.98 13.28 -4.50
C ARG A 92 -0.01 12.50 -3.63
N LYS A 93 -0.49 11.87 -2.55
CA LYS A 93 0.35 11.07 -1.65
C LYS A 93 0.92 9.83 -2.34
N VAL A 94 0.12 9.16 -3.17
CA VAL A 94 0.56 8.00 -3.96
C VAL A 94 1.59 8.41 -5.00
N ALA A 95 1.37 9.52 -5.72
CA ALA A 95 2.33 10.02 -6.70
C ALA A 95 3.69 10.40 -6.09
N ALA A 96 3.72 10.77 -4.81
CA ALA A 96 4.95 11.12 -4.09
C ALA A 96 5.74 9.90 -3.58
N LEU A 97 5.22 8.67 -3.71
CA LEU A 97 5.89 7.49 -3.20
C LEU A 97 7.10 7.09 -4.06
N PRO A 98 8.23 6.72 -3.44
CA PRO A 98 9.44 6.37 -4.18
C PRO A 98 9.31 5.10 -5.02
N GLY A 99 8.36 4.22 -4.69
CA GLY A 99 8.09 3.00 -5.43
C GLY A 99 7.03 3.14 -6.53
N VAL A 100 6.48 4.33 -6.72
CA VAL A 100 5.58 4.65 -7.85
C VAL A 100 6.40 5.27 -8.97
N ILE A 101 6.14 4.85 -10.21
CA ILE A 101 6.71 5.48 -11.42
C ILE A 101 5.85 6.71 -11.73
N ALA A 102 6.10 7.80 -11.02
CA ALA A 102 5.50 9.10 -11.27
C ALA A 102 6.58 10.18 -11.24
N ARG A 103 6.74 10.91 -12.35
CA ARG A 103 7.52 12.15 -12.40
C ARG A 103 6.66 13.34 -11.95
N ARG A 104 5.35 13.25 -12.19
CA ARG A 104 4.34 14.24 -11.81
C ARG A 104 3.06 13.53 -11.36
N THR A 105 2.21 14.23 -10.63
CA THR A 105 0.92 13.68 -10.17
C THR A 105 0.04 13.17 -11.31
N ILE A 106 0.13 13.78 -12.50
CA ILE A 106 -0.58 13.40 -13.73
C ILE A 106 -0.30 11.95 -14.18
N ASP A 107 0.83 11.37 -13.77
CA ASP A 107 1.21 10.00 -14.11
C ASP A 107 0.40 8.96 -13.30
N VAL A 108 -0.26 9.40 -12.22
CA VAL A 108 -1.25 8.60 -11.50
C VAL A 108 -2.62 8.91 -12.09
N ALA A 109 -3.27 7.93 -12.71
CA ALA A 109 -4.59 8.10 -13.30
C ALA A 109 -5.65 8.13 -12.20
N SER A 110 -6.34 9.25 -12.05
CA SER A 110 -7.46 9.42 -11.12
C SER A 110 -8.40 10.52 -11.61
N LEU A 111 -9.53 10.69 -10.92
CA LEU A 111 -10.44 11.79 -11.22
C LEU A 111 -9.78 13.18 -11.03
N SER A 112 -8.77 13.30 -10.16
CA SER A 112 -8.08 14.57 -9.90
C SER A 112 -7.03 14.93 -10.93
N THR A 113 -6.61 13.96 -11.75
CA THR A 113 -5.59 14.13 -12.80
C THR A 113 -6.17 13.95 -14.20
N ALA A 114 -7.38 13.42 -14.31
CA ALA A 114 -8.08 13.23 -15.56
C ALA A 114 -8.21 14.54 -16.35
N SER A 115 -8.09 14.43 -17.66
CA SER A 115 -8.32 15.52 -18.62
C SER A 115 -9.06 14.98 -19.84
N PHE A 116 -9.76 15.85 -20.54
CA PHE A 116 -10.43 15.53 -21.79
C PHE A 116 -9.95 16.49 -22.88
N PHE A 117 -10.04 16.04 -24.13
CA PHE A 117 -9.73 16.88 -25.28
C PHE A 117 -10.92 17.79 -25.59
N SER A 118 -10.65 19.08 -25.74
CA SER A 118 -11.60 20.09 -26.17
C SER A 118 -11.03 20.77 -27.39
N GLY A 119 -11.77 20.75 -28.49
CA GLY A 119 -11.40 21.41 -29.75
C GLY A 119 -12.40 22.49 -30.11
N THR A 120 -11.91 23.69 -30.36
CA THR A 120 -12.61 24.77 -31.09
C THR A 120 -12.07 24.84 -32.51
N GLU A 121 -12.77 25.53 -33.42
CA GLU A 121 -12.36 25.66 -34.84
C GLU A 121 -10.89 26.09 -35.02
N ASP A 122 -10.35 26.89 -34.10
CA ASP A 122 -8.99 27.43 -34.17
C ASP A 122 -7.96 26.76 -33.24
N ALA A 123 -8.37 25.85 -32.34
CA ALA A 123 -7.46 25.27 -31.34
C ALA A 123 -7.95 23.93 -30.78
N VAL A 124 -7.02 22.99 -30.65
CA VAL A 124 -7.24 21.70 -29.96
C VAL A 124 -6.34 21.64 -28.73
N GLY A 125 -6.92 21.36 -27.57
CA GLY A 125 -6.17 21.27 -26.31
C GLY A 125 -6.79 20.30 -25.31
N THR A 126 -6.02 19.99 -24.26
CA THR A 126 -6.49 19.18 -23.12
C THR A 126 -6.94 20.07 -21.98
N VAL A 127 -8.14 19.83 -21.47
CA VAL A 127 -8.69 20.55 -20.32
C VAL A 127 -8.70 19.63 -19.10
N PRO A 128 -8.13 20.04 -17.95
CA PRO A 128 -8.22 19.27 -16.71
C PRO A 128 -9.67 19.14 -16.27
N LEU A 129 -10.08 17.92 -15.92
CA LEU A 129 -11.44 17.62 -15.46
C LEU A 129 -11.70 18.22 -14.08
N MET A 130 -10.73 18.11 -13.16
CA MET A 130 -10.81 18.61 -11.78
C MET A 130 -9.55 19.40 -11.40
N PRO A 131 -9.37 20.64 -11.90
CA PRO A 131 -8.17 21.44 -11.64
C PRO A 131 -8.00 21.81 -10.15
N ARG A 132 -9.12 21.94 -9.44
CA ARG A 132 -9.18 22.06 -7.98
C ARG A 132 -10.36 21.24 -7.48
N VAL A 133 -10.30 20.85 -6.21
CA VAL A 133 -11.43 20.22 -5.55
C VAL A 133 -12.61 21.20 -5.53
N PRO A 134 -13.75 20.86 -6.16
CA PRO A 134 -14.93 21.72 -6.16
C PRO A 134 -15.53 21.79 -4.75
N LYS A 135 -15.97 22.99 -4.35
CA LYS A 135 -16.49 23.23 -2.99
C LYS A 135 -17.98 23.51 -2.98
N THR A 136 -18.52 24.06 -4.07
CA THR A 136 -19.93 24.42 -4.15
C THR A 136 -20.76 23.34 -4.86
N PRO A 137 -22.06 23.23 -4.56
CA PRO A 137 -22.94 22.29 -5.25
C PRO A 137 -22.97 22.49 -6.77
N GLU A 138 -22.87 23.73 -7.25
CA GLU A 138 -22.88 24.07 -8.67
C GLU A 138 -21.62 23.58 -9.38
N GLU A 139 -20.45 23.74 -8.74
CA GLU A 139 -19.17 23.24 -9.26
C GLU A 139 -19.17 21.71 -9.35
N ILE A 140 -19.74 21.05 -8.34
CA ILE A 140 -19.85 19.59 -8.30
C ILE A 140 -20.82 19.09 -9.37
N ALA A 141 -21.96 19.76 -9.54
CA ALA A 141 -22.91 19.43 -10.60
C ALA A 141 -22.29 19.60 -11.98
N ARG A 142 -21.46 20.64 -12.18
CA ARG A 142 -20.70 20.85 -13.42
C ARG A 142 -19.68 19.74 -13.64
N LEU A 143 -18.90 19.37 -12.63
CA LEU A 143 -17.95 18.25 -12.71
C LEU A 143 -18.67 16.95 -13.07
N LYS A 144 -19.80 16.67 -12.42
CA LYS A 144 -20.63 15.50 -12.69
C LYS A 144 -21.08 15.49 -14.16
N ARG A 145 -21.61 16.60 -14.68
CA ARG A 145 -21.99 16.71 -16.10
C ARG A 145 -20.80 16.43 -17.01
N LEU A 146 -19.65 17.08 -16.79
CA LEU A 146 -18.45 16.85 -17.60
C LEU A 146 -18.00 15.38 -17.64
N VAL A 147 -18.12 14.67 -16.51
CA VAL A 147 -17.81 13.23 -16.44
C VAL A 147 -18.75 12.42 -17.33
N TYR A 148 -20.06 12.65 -17.23
CA TYR A 148 -21.06 11.89 -17.98
C TYR A 148 -21.18 12.31 -19.45
N ASP A 149 -20.92 13.58 -19.78
CA ASP A 149 -20.86 14.08 -21.15
C ASP A 149 -19.68 13.47 -21.92
N ASN A 150 -18.63 13.05 -21.19
CA ASN A 150 -17.46 12.35 -21.72
C ASN A 150 -17.41 10.89 -21.20
N ALA A 151 -18.58 10.23 -21.14
CA ALA A 151 -18.72 8.91 -20.53
C ALA A 151 -17.77 7.86 -21.12
N GLU A 152 -17.47 7.90 -22.42
CA GLU A 152 -16.55 6.96 -23.08
C GLU A 152 -15.12 7.00 -22.49
N LEU A 153 -14.71 8.15 -21.97
CA LEU A 153 -13.39 8.33 -21.36
C LEU A 153 -13.40 7.99 -19.87
N PHE A 154 -14.46 8.39 -19.15
CA PHE A 154 -14.45 8.39 -17.69
C PHE A 154 -15.31 7.30 -17.05
N VAL A 155 -16.48 6.98 -17.61
CA VAL A 155 -17.39 6.01 -17.03
C VAL A 155 -16.92 4.59 -17.37
N GLY A 156 -16.83 3.72 -16.37
CA GLY A 156 -16.25 2.36 -16.49
C GLY A 156 -14.72 2.32 -16.43
N ASN A 157 -14.05 3.45 -16.68
CA ASN A 157 -12.59 3.57 -16.61
C ASN A 157 -12.10 4.22 -15.32
N ILE A 158 -12.66 5.38 -14.94
CA ILE A 158 -12.25 6.16 -13.75
C ILE A 158 -13.41 6.28 -12.75
N VAL A 159 -14.65 6.33 -13.22
CA VAL A 159 -15.85 6.49 -12.40
C VAL A 159 -16.83 5.36 -12.70
N SER A 160 -17.51 4.83 -11.70
CA SER A 160 -18.56 3.83 -11.92
C SER A 160 -19.79 4.44 -12.59
N ALA A 161 -20.57 3.62 -13.31
CA ALA A 161 -21.78 4.08 -14.01
C ALA A 161 -22.78 4.76 -13.07
N ASP A 162 -22.92 4.26 -11.85
CA ASP A 162 -23.80 4.81 -10.81
C ASP A 162 -23.21 6.02 -10.06
N GLY A 163 -21.96 6.40 -10.33
CA GLY A 163 -21.28 7.51 -9.67
C GLY A 163 -20.97 7.26 -8.19
N LYS A 164 -20.93 6.00 -7.75
CA LYS A 164 -20.62 5.61 -6.36
C LYS A 164 -19.16 5.24 -6.11
N ALA A 165 -18.41 4.95 -7.16
CA ALA A 165 -17.00 4.58 -7.05
C ALA A 165 -16.10 5.37 -8.01
N ALA A 166 -14.87 5.60 -7.58
CA ALA A 166 -13.80 6.17 -8.38
C ALA A 166 -12.54 5.31 -8.29
N MET A 167 -11.80 5.22 -9.39
CA MET A 167 -10.53 4.50 -9.48
C MET A 167 -9.34 5.46 -9.43
N ILE A 168 -8.32 5.07 -8.68
CA ILE A 168 -6.97 5.63 -8.73
C ILE A 168 -6.02 4.52 -9.16
N ARG A 169 -5.29 4.72 -10.25
CA ARG A 169 -4.33 3.74 -10.79
C ARG A 169 -2.94 4.34 -10.86
N ALA A 170 -1.97 3.65 -10.26
CA ALA A 170 -0.58 4.06 -10.22
C ALA A 170 0.32 2.95 -10.76
N LYS A 171 1.28 3.30 -11.63
CA LYS A 171 2.31 2.36 -12.08
C LYS A 171 3.39 2.22 -11.01
N LEU A 172 3.75 1.00 -10.63
CA LEU A 172 4.79 0.73 -9.65
C LEU A 172 6.13 0.45 -10.34
N LYS A 173 7.22 0.70 -9.61
CA LYS A 173 8.55 0.25 -10.02
C LYS A 173 8.61 -1.28 -9.94
N GLU A 174 9.31 -1.86 -10.90
CA GLU A 174 9.54 -3.29 -10.95
C GLU A 174 10.24 -3.84 -9.70
N GLY A 175 10.01 -5.13 -9.46
CA GLY A 175 10.63 -5.90 -8.39
C GLY A 175 9.70 -6.15 -7.21
N ALA A 176 9.64 -7.41 -6.77
CA ALA A 176 8.75 -7.86 -5.68
C ALA A 176 8.92 -7.04 -4.39
N ALA A 177 10.16 -6.69 -4.03
CA ALA A 177 10.45 -5.86 -2.86
C ALA A 177 9.85 -4.45 -2.98
N ASN A 178 9.97 -3.82 -4.16
CA ASN A 178 9.40 -2.49 -4.40
C ASN A 178 7.87 -2.53 -4.35
N ARG A 179 7.25 -3.53 -5.00
CA ARG A 179 5.79 -3.74 -4.95
C ARG A 179 5.30 -3.92 -3.51
N TYR A 180 5.96 -4.79 -2.76
CA TYR A 180 5.61 -5.07 -1.36
C TYR A 180 5.74 -3.84 -0.47
N MET A 181 6.87 -3.12 -0.55
CA MET A 181 7.09 -1.90 0.25
C MET A 181 6.07 -0.81 -0.11
N THR A 182 5.82 -0.61 -1.40
CA THR A 182 4.88 0.42 -1.87
C THR A 182 3.44 0.10 -1.46
N TYR A 183 3.05 -1.17 -1.53
CA TYR A 183 1.75 -1.63 -1.04
C TYR A 183 1.54 -1.23 0.44
N TRP A 184 2.52 -1.49 1.31
CA TRP A 184 2.41 -1.13 2.72
C TRP A 184 2.38 0.39 2.95
N GLN A 185 3.14 1.17 2.18
CA GLN A 185 3.08 2.63 2.26
C GLN A 185 1.70 3.17 1.86
N ILE A 186 1.12 2.63 0.79
CA ILE A 186 -0.22 3.02 0.31
C ILE A 186 -1.28 2.62 1.34
N ARG A 187 -1.20 1.42 1.90
CA ARG A 187 -2.08 0.99 3.00
C ARG A 187 -2.01 1.94 4.20
N GLY A 188 -0.83 2.43 4.55
CA GLY A 188 -0.66 3.45 5.60
C GLY A 188 -1.32 4.79 5.26
N ILE A 189 -1.19 5.24 4.01
CA ILE A 189 -1.89 6.46 3.51
C ILE A 189 -3.40 6.29 3.61
N LEU A 190 -3.93 5.15 3.17
CA LEU A 190 -5.38 4.87 3.19
C LEU A 190 -5.92 4.81 4.62
N ALA A 191 -5.22 4.13 5.53
CA ALA A 191 -5.62 4.05 6.94
C ALA A 191 -5.66 5.43 7.63
N ALA A 192 -4.71 6.31 7.29
CA ALA A 192 -4.69 7.68 7.80
C ALA A 192 -5.85 8.54 7.30
N GLU A 193 -6.35 8.29 6.08
CA GLU A 193 -7.52 8.97 5.54
C GLU A 193 -8.83 8.37 6.09
N GLU A 194 -8.91 7.06 6.32
CA GLU A 194 -10.13 6.39 6.83
C GLU A 194 -10.46 6.71 8.29
N GLY A 195 -9.49 7.06 9.14
CA GLY A 195 -9.77 7.50 10.51
C GLY A 195 -10.55 6.49 11.35
N GLY A 196 -9.89 5.42 11.83
CA GLY A 196 -10.29 4.73 13.07
C GLY A 196 -11.35 3.62 13.01
N GLY A 197 -11.55 2.94 11.88
CA GLY A 197 -12.60 1.89 11.77
C GLY A 197 -12.23 0.57 11.07
N GLY A 198 -11.01 0.41 10.57
CA GLY A 198 -10.53 -0.83 9.94
C GLY A 198 -9.47 -1.49 10.80
N GLY A 199 -9.86 -2.47 11.62
CA GLY A 199 -9.00 -3.09 12.62
C GLY A 199 -7.72 -3.73 12.08
N TRP A 200 -6.58 -3.11 12.39
CA TRP A 200 -5.28 -3.73 12.65
C TRP A 200 -4.56 -2.86 13.71
N PRO A 201 -3.77 -3.45 14.63
CA PRO A 201 -3.28 -2.75 15.82
C PRO A 201 -2.38 -1.57 15.45
N GLN A 202 -2.74 -0.37 15.92
CA GLN A 202 -1.91 0.81 15.81
C GLN A 202 -0.61 0.58 16.60
N GLY A 203 0.50 0.40 15.91
CA GLY A 203 1.80 0.24 16.59
C GLY A 203 2.97 -0.29 15.77
N GLY A 204 3.02 -0.10 14.45
CA GLY A 204 4.16 -0.52 13.62
C GLY A 204 4.61 0.56 12.67
N GLN A 205 5.73 1.23 12.98
CA GLN A 205 6.47 2.03 12.02
C GLN A 205 7.57 1.18 11.38
N TRP A 206 7.52 1.04 10.06
CA TRP A 206 8.60 0.43 9.28
C TRP A 206 9.74 1.43 9.12
N LYS A 207 10.84 1.23 9.85
CA LYS A 207 12.14 1.83 9.50
C LYS A 207 12.85 0.86 8.56
N GLY A 208 13.18 1.32 7.36
CA GLY A 208 13.75 0.49 6.29
C GLY A 208 15.04 -0.20 6.73
N GLN A 209 14.92 -1.46 7.14
CA GLN A 209 15.95 -2.50 7.28
C GLN A 209 15.34 -3.76 7.95
N GLY A 210 14.20 -4.23 7.44
CA GLY A 210 13.66 -5.56 7.78
C GLY A 210 13.27 -5.84 9.25
N GLN A 211 13.32 -4.86 10.16
CA GLN A 211 12.96 -5.07 11.57
C GLN A 211 11.56 -4.53 11.88
N TRP A 212 10.66 -5.45 12.21
CA TRP A 212 9.41 -5.18 12.92
C TRP A 212 9.68 -5.14 14.42
N GLN A 213 9.28 -4.05 15.09
CA GLN A 213 9.08 -4.03 16.54
C GLN A 213 7.61 -3.76 16.81
N GLY A 214 6.87 -4.79 17.23
CA GLY A 214 5.47 -4.70 17.64
C GLY A 214 5.33 -5.14 19.10
N GLY A 215 4.75 -4.29 19.94
CA GLY A 215 4.36 -4.61 21.30
C GLY A 215 2.84 -4.81 21.39
N GLY A 216 2.40 -6.01 21.76
CA GLY A 216 1.02 -6.31 22.16
C GLY A 216 0.39 -7.49 21.43
N GLN A 217 0.28 -8.64 22.11
CA GLN A 217 -0.42 -9.84 21.65
C GLN A 217 -1.94 -9.72 21.84
N TRP A 218 -2.70 -10.08 20.81
CA TRP A 218 -4.15 -10.32 20.90
C TRP A 218 -4.41 -11.79 21.20
N LYS A 219 -5.10 -12.09 22.31
CA LYS A 219 -5.77 -13.38 22.55
C LYS A 219 -7.27 -13.19 22.38
N GLY A 220 -7.86 -14.03 21.55
CA GLY A 220 -9.27 -13.96 21.16
C GLY A 220 -10.25 -14.29 22.28
N GLN A 221 -11.49 -13.86 22.04
CA GLN A 221 -12.73 -14.02 22.81
C GLN A 221 -12.93 -13.02 23.96
N GLY A 222 -14.10 -12.37 23.89
CA GLY A 222 -14.43 -11.16 24.61
C GLY A 222 -14.48 -11.33 26.12
N GLN A 223 -13.64 -10.55 26.80
CA GLN A 223 -13.88 -9.88 28.08
C GLN A 223 -12.71 -8.92 28.31
N TRP A 224 -13.00 -7.63 28.42
CA TRP A 224 -12.02 -6.65 28.90
C TRP A 224 -11.89 -6.82 30.42
N GLN A 225 -10.81 -7.46 30.89
CA GLN A 225 -10.37 -7.34 32.28
C GLN A 225 -9.26 -6.29 32.36
N GLY A 226 -9.55 -5.18 33.05
CA GLY A 226 -8.62 -4.08 33.24
C GLY A 226 -7.58 -4.34 34.35
N GLY A 227 -6.52 -3.55 34.31
CA GLY A 227 -5.50 -3.41 35.35
C GLY A 227 -4.19 -2.88 34.75
N GLY A 228 -3.58 -1.79 35.20
CA GLY A 228 -3.88 -0.87 36.29
C GLY A 228 -3.10 0.42 36.07
N ALA A 229 -3.59 1.51 36.67
CA ALA A 229 -2.90 2.79 36.70
C ALA A 229 -1.65 2.71 37.62
N PRO A 230 -0.53 3.37 37.29
CA PRO A 230 0.47 3.68 38.30
C PRO A 230 0.03 4.92 39.08
N GLY A 231 0.06 4.77 40.41
CA GLY A 231 -0.45 5.74 41.36
C GLY A 231 0.34 7.04 41.43
N GLY A 232 -0.39 8.07 41.84
CA GLY A 232 0.13 9.31 42.40
C GLY A 232 -0.88 9.83 43.42
N ALA A 233 -0.57 9.66 44.70
CA ALA A 233 -1.09 10.48 45.79
C ALA A 233 0.14 10.95 46.60
N PRO A 234 0.10 12.15 47.19
CA PRO A 234 -0.52 12.21 48.52
C PRO A 234 -1.43 13.43 48.75
N GLN A 235 -2.44 13.19 49.60
CA GLN A 235 -2.96 13.96 50.75
C GLN A 235 -2.79 15.50 50.77
N GLY A 236 -3.76 16.31 51.23
CA GLY A 236 -4.93 16.04 52.05
C GLY A 236 -5.85 17.27 52.12
N GLY A 237 -7.05 17.08 52.67
CA GLY A 237 -8.15 18.04 52.63
C GLY A 237 -8.31 18.92 53.87
N SER A 238 -9.29 19.81 53.74
CA SER A 238 -10.15 20.45 54.76
C SER A 238 -11.06 21.39 53.93
N GLY A 239 -12.39 21.39 53.96
CA GLY A 239 -13.30 21.17 55.07
C GLY A 239 -14.12 22.46 55.24
N ALA A 240 -15.43 22.37 54.94
CA ALA A 240 -16.54 23.25 55.36
C ALA A 240 -16.53 24.75 54.97
N GLY A 241 -17.65 25.19 54.38
CA GLY A 241 -18.00 26.59 54.11
C GLY A 241 -18.87 26.74 52.87
#